data_AF-A0A9X8RLN7-F1
#
_entry.id   AF-A0A9X8RLN7-F1
#
_cell.length_a   1.000
_cell.length_b   1.000
_cell.length_c   1.000
_cell.angle_alpha   90.00
_cell.angle_beta   90.00
_cell.angle_gamma   90.00
#
_symmetry.space_group_name_H-M   'P 1'
#
loop_
_entity.id
_entity.type
_entity.pdbx_description
1 polymer ?
#
loop_
_entity_poly.entity_id
_entity_poly.type
_entity_poly.pdbx_seq_one_letter_code
_entity_poly.pdbx_strand_id
1 'polypeptide(L)'
;MARKGKIKCSCCGEEKSAARDFYSSSSKLHKSLSTFPMCKNCVEELYDELVYKYAGDKKIAAKRLFVMLDVYYDEDLYNTCINKENKGKSKWLGEYMKTKANARYVSKSSLDNINSKNLVEDDIDSDFKLNETKINNDMVERWGAGLRKEDYMFLENKFNEFSMAYQCKRPAEKMLLEQISKCLLKSDEALRNGDATGFEKMNTLISKLMNDANIKPIQEASLAENETITWGTWIDKIENYRPIGEPSEQFKDVDKIKTYINKWFIGQMRKVFDLASEDNPNDDQD
;
A
#
# COMPACT_ATOMS: atom_id res chain seq x y z
N MET A 1 2.50 -49.75 4.48
CA MET A 1 3.53 -50.42 3.65
C MET A 1 3.65 -49.64 2.36
N ALA A 2 4.82 -49.08 2.04
CA ALA A 2 5.03 -48.35 0.79
C ALA A 2 4.88 -49.31 -0.40
N ARG A 3 4.05 -48.95 -1.39
CA ARG A 3 3.89 -49.74 -2.62
C ARG A 3 5.25 -49.89 -3.31
N LYS A 4 5.66 -51.12 -3.61
CA LYS A 4 6.81 -51.41 -4.48
C LYS A 4 6.35 -51.23 -5.92
N GLY A 5 6.56 -50.04 -6.48
CA GLY A 5 6.22 -49.69 -7.87
C GLY A 5 6.88 -48.38 -8.29
N LYS A 6 6.91 -48.10 -9.60
CA LYS A 6 7.26 -46.77 -10.13
C LYS A 6 6.02 -45.88 -10.11
N ILE A 7 6.20 -44.62 -9.74
CA ILE A 7 5.15 -43.59 -9.71
C ILE A 7 5.65 -42.39 -10.50
N LYS A 8 4.76 -41.78 -11.29
CA LYS A 8 5.04 -40.55 -12.03
C LYS A 8 4.92 -39.33 -11.09
N CYS A 9 5.96 -38.51 -11.06
CA CYS A 9 5.94 -37.25 -10.30
C CYS A 9 4.94 -36.26 -10.92
N SER A 10 4.08 -35.63 -10.10
CA SER A 10 3.11 -34.63 -10.57
C SER A 10 3.74 -33.29 -10.97
N CYS A 11 4.98 -33.02 -10.53
CA CYS A 11 5.69 -31.79 -10.85
C CYS A 11 6.60 -31.97 -12.08
N CYS A 12 7.62 -32.83 -12.01
CA CYS A 12 8.57 -33.03 -13.13
C CYS A 12 8.11 -34.03 -14.20
N GLY A 13 7.06 -34.81 -13.96
CA GLY A 13 6.54 -35.79 -14.93
C GLY A 13 7.37 -37.07 -15.10
N GLU A 14 8.48 -37.25 -14.39
CA GLU A 14 9.33 -38.43 -14.49
C GLU A 14 8.80 -39.61 -13.66
N GLU A 15 8.97 -40.84 -14.17
CA GLU A 15 8.65 -42.07 -13.44
C GLU A 15 9.82 -42.48 -12.52
N LYS A 16 9.59 -42.43 -11.21
CA LYS A 16 10.61 -42.70 -10.20
C LYS A 16 10.17 -43.78 -9.22
N SER A 17 11.10 -44.31 -8.43
CA SER A 17 10.79 -45.37 -7.46
C SER A 17 9.99 -44.79 -6.28
N ALA A 18 8.78 -45.31 -6.06
CA ALA A 18 7.91 -44.87 -4.97
C ALA A 18 8.58 -44.93 -3.59
N ALA A 19 9.42 -45.94 -3.36
CA ALA A 19 10.06 -46.16 -2.06
C ALA A 19 11.27 -45.25 -1.81
N ARG A 20 12.00 -44.87 -2.87
CA ARG A 20 13.25 -44.11 -2.76
C ARG A 20 13.06 -42.62 -2.97
N ASP A 21 12.27 -42.25 -3.97
CA ASP A 21 12.27 -40.90 -4.54
C ASP A 21 11.08 -40.06 -4.07
N PHE A 22 10.17 -40.65 -3.29
CA PHE A 22 8.99 -39.98 -2.75
C PHE A 22 8.95 -40.10 -1.23
N TYR A 23 8.35 -39.11 -0.57
CA TYR A 23 8.04 -39.20 0.85
C TYR A 23 6.77 -40.03 1.07
N SER A 24 6.66 -40.70 2.21
CA SER A 24 5.41 -41.36 2.60
C SER A 24 4.39 -40.32 3.04
N SER A 25 3.13 -40.50 2.65
CA SER A 25 2.04 -39.60 3.01
C SER A 25 0.93 -40.36 3.72
N SER A 26 0.51 -39.82 4.87
CA SER A 26 -0.67 -40.26 5.63
C SER A 26 -1.89 -39.35 5.40
N SER A 27 -1.74 -38.31 4.57
CA SER A 27 -2.81 -37.37 4.26
C SER A 27 -3.98 -38.07 3.56
N LYS A 28 -5.20 -37.61 3.85
CA LYS A 28 -6.43 -38.02 3.15
C LYS A 28 -6.36 -37.71 1.65
N LEU A 29 -5.66 -36.65 1.25
CA LEU A 29 -5.51 -36.23 -0.16
C LEU A 29 -4.70 -37.25 -0.98
N HIS A 30 -3.79 -37.97 -0.35
CA HIS A 30 -2.88 -38.92 -1.01
C HIS A 30 -3.19 -40.38 -0.67
N LYS A 31 -4.43 -40.68 -0.25
CA LYS A 31 -4.84 -42.00 0.24
C LYS A 31 -4.65 -43.12 -0.80
N SER A 32 -4.82 -42.81 -2.08
CA SER A 32 -4.66 -43.78 -3.19
C SER A 32 -3.20 -44.15 -3.46
N LEU A 33 -2.26 -43.21 -3.29
CA LEU A 33 -0.84 -43.41 -3.55
C LEU A 33 -0.06 -43.89 -2.31
N SER A 34 -0.50 -43.52 -1.10
CA SER A 34 0.25 -43.69 0.18
C SER A 34 1.62 -42.99 0.25
N THR A 35 1.93 -42.23 -0.79
CA THR A 35 3.14 -41.43 -0.97
C THR A 35 2.74 -40.05 -1.48
N PHE A 36 3.64 -39.09 -1.35
CA PHE A 36 3.46 -37.79 -1.99
C PHE A 36 3.43 -37.92 -3.52
N PRO A 37 2.64 -37.09 -4.21
CA PRO A 37 2.61 -37.06 -5.67
C PRO A 37 3.85 -36.37 -6.27
N MET A 38 4.55 -35.55 -5.48
CA MET A 38 5.80 -34.89 -5.88
C MET A 38 7.03 -35.65 -5.37
N CYS A 39 8.06 -35.77 -6.21
CA CYS A 39 9.33 -36.39 -5.83
C CYS A 39 10.15 -35.48 -4.91
N LYS A 40 11.07 -36.06 -4.14
CA LYS A 40 11.88 -35.36 -3.14
C LYS A 40 12.62 -34.14 -3.70
N ASN A 41 13.20 -34.25 -4.90
CA ASN A 41 13.92 -33.15 -5.54
C ASN A 41 12.99 -31.97 -5.83
N CYS A 42 11.82 -32.21 -6.41
CA CYS A 42 10.85 -31.14 -6.67
C CYS A 42 10.34 -30.47 -5.39
N VAL A 43 10.25 -31.22 -4.29
CA VAL A 43 9.89 -30.64 -2.99
C VAL A 43 11.01 -29.75 -2.45
N GLU A 44 12.27 -30.12 -2.64
CA GLU A 44 13.42 -29.29 -2.29
C GLU A 44 13.49 -28.02 -3.16
N GLU A 45 13.33 -28.14 -4.48
CA GLU A 45 13.28 -27.00 -5.40
C GLU A 45 12.14 -26.02 -5.06
N LEU A 46 10.95 -26.56 -4.75
CA LEU A 46 9.80 -25.75 -4.32
C LEU A 46 10.09 -25.01 -3.01
N TYR A 47 10.81 -25.66 -2.08
CA TYR A 47 11.22 -25.01 -0.84
C TYR A 47 12.18 -23.84 -1.11
N ASP A 48 13.19 -24.03 -1.97
CA ASP A 48 14.15 -22.99 -2.31
C ASP A 48 13.47 -21.78 -2.99
N GLU A 49 12.47 -22.03 -3.85
CA GLU A 49 11.64 -20.98 -4.46
C GLU A 49 10.84 -20.21 -3.40
N LEU A 50 10.26 -20.92 -2.42
CA LEU A 50 9.54 -20.28 -1.32
C LEU A 50 10.48 -19.44 -0.44
N VAL A 51 11.69 -19.92 -0.15
CA VAL A 51 12.70 -19.15 0.59
C VAL A 51 13.04 -17.86 -0.14
N TYR A 52 13.20 -17.90 -1.48
CA TYR A 52 13.42 -16.70 -2.28
C TYR A 52 12.22 -15.73 -2.20
N LYS A 53 10.99 -16.24 -2.33
CA LYS A 53 9.75 -15.43 -2.24
C LYS A 53 9.53 -14.79 -0.88
N TYR A 54 9.97 -15.44 0.20
CA TYR A 54 9.88 -14.92 1.57
C TYR A 54 11.18 -14.23 2.03
N ALA A 55 11.92 -13.60 1.11
CA ALA A 55 13.11 -12.79 1.42
C ALA A 55 14.18 -13.50 2.27
N GLY A 56 14.29 -14.83 2.12
CA GLY A 56 15.25 -15.65 2.87
C GLY A 56 14.73 -16.22 4.20
N ASP A 57 13.48 -15.95 4.59
CA ASP A 57 12.90 -16.53 5.80
C ASP A 57 12.56 -18.02 5.60
N LYS A 58 13.50 -18.87 6.04
CA LYS A 58 13.40 -20.33 6.00
C LYS A 58 12.23 -20.89 6.81
N LYS A 59 11.85 -20.23 7.92
CA LYS A 59 10.81 -20.74 8.82
C LYS A 59 9.43 -20.51 8.20
N ILE A 60 9.19 -19.31 7.67
CA ILE A 60 7.94 -18.99 6.97
C ILE A 60 7.81 -19.85 5.69
N ALA A 61 8.88 -19.98 4.92
CA ALA A 61 8.90 -20.85 3.75
C ALA A 61 8.58 -22.31 4.09
N ALA A 62 9.14 -22.85 5.19
CA ALA A 62 8.86 -24.21 5.66
C ALA A 62 7.40 -24.39 6.10
N LYS A 63 6.83 -23.42 6.83
CA LYS A 63 5.40 -23.42 7.19
C LYS A 63 4.52 -23.44 5.94
N ARG A 64 4.80 -22.57 4.96
CA ARG A 64 4.03 -22.50 3.71
C ARG A 64 4.12 -23.80 2.91
N LEU A 65 5.32 -24.37 2.80
CA LEU A 65 5.55 -25.66 2.15
C LEU A 65 4.72 -26.77 2.80
N PHE A 66 4.71 -26.85 4.13
CA PHE A 66 3.97 -27.90 4.84
C PHE A 66 2.46 -27.74 4.72
N VAL A 67 1.94 -26.51 4.63
CA VAL A 67 0.53 -26.27 4.28
C VAL A 67 0.22 -26.81 2.88
N MET A 68 1.03 -26.46 1.87
CA MET A 68 0.83 -26.92 0.49
C MET A 68 0.90 -28.45 0.34
N LEU A 69 1.74 -29.09 1.15
CA LEU A 69 1.91 -30.54 1.16
C LEU A 69 0.91 -31.28 2.06
N ASP A 70 0.02 -30.58 2.76
CA ASP A 70 -0.84 -31.17 3.80
C ASP A 70 -0.04 -31.97 4.85
N VAL A 71 0.99 -31.32 5.40
CA VAL A 71 1.89 -31.84 6.42
C VAL A 71 1.71 -31.02 7.70
N TYR A 72 1.60 -31.72 8.83
CA TYR A 72 1.60 -31.05 10.13
C TYR A 72 2.96 -30.40 10.42
N TYR A 73 2.95 -29.11 10.78
CA TYR A 73 4.13 -28.37 11.21
C TYR A 73 4.27 -28.39 12.74
N ASP A 74 5.42 -28.85 13.24
CA ASP A 74 5.81 -28.85 14.66
C ASP A 74 7.08 -28.01 14.79
N GLU A 75 7.01 -26.93 15.55
CA GLU A 75 8.09 -25.94 15.66
C GLU A 75 9.33 -26.50 16.36
N ASP A 76 9.13 -27.28 17.42
CA ASP A 76 10.24 -27.89 18.18
C ASP A 76 10.96 -28.94 17.32
N LEU A 77 10.20 -29.73 16.57
CA LEU A 77 10.75 -30.70 15.63
C LEU A 77 11.52 -30.00 14.50
N TYR A 78 10.96 -28.93 13.92
CA TYR A 78 11.62 -28.14 12.89
C TYR A 78 12.96 -27.58 13.38
N ASN A 79 12.97 -26.93 14.55
CA ASN A 79 14.17 -26.37 15.15
C ASN A 79 15.23 -27.45 15.42
N THR A 80 14.81 -28.64 15.87
CA THR A 80 15.71 -29.78 16.08
C THR A 80 16.33 -30.27 14.76
N CYS A 81 15.54 -30.34 13.69
CA CYS A 81 16.01 -30.75 12.36
C CYS A 81 16.98 -29.72 11.75
N ILE A 82 16.68 -28.43 11.82
CA ILE A 82 17.58 -27.36 11.37
C ILE A 82 18.89 -27.37 12.16
N ASN A 83 18.83 -27.55 13.48
CA ASN A 83 20.03 -27.66 14.31
C ASN A 83 20.93 -28.85 13.93
N LYS A 84 20.35 -29.97 13.45
CA LYS A 84 21.12 -31.11 12.93
C LYS A 84 21.75 -30.80 11.58
N GLU A 85 21.04 -30.09 10.71
CA GLU A 85 21.55 -29.67 9.40
C GLU A 85 22.69 -28.67 9.52
N ASN A 86 22.57 -27.68 10.42
CA ASN A 86 23.64 -26.73 10.73
C ASN A 86 24.90 -27.44 11.27
N LYS A 87 24.75 -28.62 11.87
CA LYS A 87 25.85 -29.50 12.31
C LYS A 87 26.35 -30.45 11.20
N GLY A 88 25.85 -30.32 9.97
CA GLY A 88 26.25 -31.10 8.80
C GLY A 88 25.83 -32.57 8.83
N LYS A 89 24.91 -32.97 9.71
CA LYS A 89 24.60 -34.40 9.93
C LYS A 89 23.62 -34.99 8.91
N SER A 90 22.62 -34.21 8.49
CA SER A 90 21.54 -34.64 7.61
C SER A 90 20.75 -33.44 7.10
N LYS A 91 20.13 -33.55 5.91
CA LYS A 91 19.18 -32.54 5.43
C LYS A 91 17.97 -32.42 6.34
N TRP A 92 17.56 -31.21 6.68
CA TRP A 92 16.49 -30.95 7.66
C TRP A 92 15.14 -31.57 7.23
N LEU A 93 14.78 -31.40 5.96
CA LEU A 93 13.48 -31.81 5.41
C LEU A 93 13.32 -33.33 5.42
N GLY A 94 14.38 -34.06 5.03
CA GLY A 94 14.36 -35.52 5.03
C GLY A 94 14.22 -36.10 6.44
N GLU A 95 14.91 -35.52 7.41
CA GLU A 95 14.83 -35.93 8.83
C GLU A 95 13.45 -35.60 9.43
N TYR A 96 12.87 -34.46 9.07
CA TYR A 96 11.53 -34.07 9.47
C TYR A 96 10.49 -35.08 8.96
N MET A 97 10.51 -35.37 7.65
CA MET A 97 9.59 -36.31 7.01
C MET A 97 9.74 -37.74 7.54
N LYS A 98 10.96 -38.14 7.94
CA LYS A 98 11.21 -39.42 8.60
C LYS A 98 10.59 -39.47 10.00
N THR A 99 10.78 -38.41 10.79
CA THR A 99 10.27 -38.34 12.17
C THR A 99 8.74 -38.22 12.23
N LYS A 100 8.12 -37.63 11.21
CA LYS A 100 6.66 -37.59 11.02
C LYS A 100 6.03 -38.99 10.97
N ALA A 101 6.76 -40.02 10.56
CA ALA A 101 6.23 -41.39 10.52
C ALA A 101 5.94 -41.97 11.92
N ASN A 102 6.28 -41.27 13.01
CA ASN A 102 5.95 -41.65 14.37
C ASN A 102 4.46 -41.50 14.67
N ALA A 103 3.93 -42.38 15.53
CA ALA A 103 2.51 -42.41 15.92
C ALA A 103 1.94 -41.05 16.38
N ARG A 104 2.78 -40.18 16.98
CA ARG A 104 2.42 -38.81 17.40
C ARG A 104 1.93 -37.91 16.26
N TYR A 105 2.41 -38.14 15.03
CA TYR A 105 2.19 -37.25 13.88
C TYR A 105 1.47 -37.92 12.70
N VAL A 106 1.38 -39.26 12.68
CA VAL A 106 0.78 -40.02 11.56
C VAL A 106 -0.67 -39.62 11.27
N SER A 107 -1.46 -39.30 12.29
CA SER A 107 -2.86 -38.89 12.12
C SER A 107 -3.04 -37.39 11.89
N LYS A 108 -1.96 -36.59 11.91
CA LYS A 108 -2.01 -35.13 11.82
C LYS A 108 -1.73 -34.63 10.40
N SER A 109 -2.52 -33.67 9.95
CA SER A 109 -2.43 -33.00 8.65
C SER A 109 -2.12 -31.50 8.85
N SER A 110 -1.96 -30.74 7.77
CA SER A 110 -1.78 -29.28 7.89
C SER A 110 -2.99 -28.59 8.54
N LEU A 111 -4.18 -29.19 8.48
CA LEU A 111 -5.38 -28.63 9.12
C LEU A 111 -5.32 -28.68 10.65
N ASP A 112 -4.59 -29.64 11.23
CA ASP A 112 -4.40 -29.71 12.67
C ASP A 112 -3.54 -28.56 13.21
N ASN A 113 -2.79 -27.88 12.33
CA ASN A 113 -2.12 -26.62 12.67
C ASN A 113 -3.08 -25.44 12.81
N ILE A 114 -4.26 -25.50 12.18
CA ILE A 114 -5.26 -24.42 12.23
C ILE A 114 -5.98 -24.41 13.58
N ASN A 115 -6.23 -25.58 14.15
CA ASN A 115 -6.90 -25.74 15.45
C ASN A 115 -5.97 -25.56 16.66
N SER A 116 -4.65 -25.66 16.49
CA SER A 116 -3.73 -25.15 17.51
C SER A 116 -3.82 -23.64 17.46
N LYS A 117 -4.60 -23.03 18.37
CA LYS A 117 -4.65 -21.59 18.70
C LYS A 117 -3.49 -20.84 18.02
N ASN A 118 -3.79 -20.03 16.99
CA ASN A 118 -2.95 -18.97 16.37
C ASN A 118 -2.98 -18.89 14.82
N LEU A 119 -3.88 -19.53 14.06
CA LEU A 119 -3.89 -19.36 12.58
C LEU A 119 -5.08 -18.60 11.99
N VAL A 120 -6.16 -18.33 12.73
CA VAL A 120 -7.31 -17.56 12.18
C VAL A 120 -7.18 -16.05 12.46
N GLU A 121 -6.27 -15.64 13.33
CA GLU A 121 -5.93 -14.21 13.53
C GLU A 121 -4.82 -13.71 12.57
N ASP A 122 -4.04 -14.61 11.96
CA ASP A 122 -2.81 -14.24 11.21
C ASP A 122 -3.02 -14.06 9.68
N ASP A 123 -4.17 -14.47 9.12
CA ASP A 123 -4.44 -14.42 7.66
C ASP A 123 -5.48 -13.35 7.26
N ILE A 124 -6.08 -12.64 8.21
CA ILE A 124 -6.86 -11.41 7.95
C ILE A 124 -5.99 -10.15 8.22
N ASP A 125 -4.82 -10.33 8.84
CA ASP A 125 -3.89 -9.25 9.22
C ASP A 125 -2.58 -9.27 8.42
N SER A 126 -2.54 -9.99 7.29
CA SER A 126 -1.33 -10.11 6.45
C SER A 126 -1.04 -8.88 5.56
N ASP A 127 -1.75 -7.77 5.78
CA ASP A 127 -1.35 -6.42 5.34
C ASP A 127 -0.89 -5.55 6.53
N PHE A 128 -0.88 -6.10 7.75
CA PHE A 128 -0.48 -5.44 8.99
C PHE A 128 0.52 -6.25 9.82
N LYS A 129 1.28 -7.16 9.18
CA LYS A 129 2.46 -7.75 9.83
C LYS A 129 3.54 -6.68 9.95
N LEU A 130 3.46 -5.95 11.06
CA LEU A 130 4.54 -5.37 11.81
C LEU A 130 5.84 -6.07 11.43
N ASN A 131 6.57 -5.41 10.54
CA ASN A 131 8.02 -5.47 10.57
C ASN A 131 8.42 -5.46 12.04
N GLU A 132 9.43 -6.22 12.44
CA GLU A 132 10.25 -5.75 13.54
C GLU A 132 10.80 -4.38 13.11
N THR A 133 9.99 -3.33 13.25
CA THR A 133 10.45 -1.97 13.24
C THR A 133 11.32 -1.91 14.48
N LYS A 134 12.61 -2.17 14.27
CA LYS A 134 13.64 -1.56 15.08
C LYS A 134 13.21 -0.10 15.18
N ILE A 135 12.97 0.35 16.40
CA ILE A 135 12.71 1.76 16.67
C ILE A 135 13.87 2.49 16.00
N ASN A 136 13.58 3.15 14.88
CA ASN A 136 14.62 3.78 14.09
C ASN A 136 15.08 5.03 14.85
N ASN A 137 16.33 5.43 14.69
CA ASN A 137 16.84 6.60 15.42
C ASN A 137 16.00 7.86 15.12
N ASP A 138 15.52 7.97 13.88
CA ASP A 138 14.60 9.02 13.42
C ASP A 138 13.25 9.04 14.17
N MET A 139 12.73 7.88 14.59
CA MET A 139 11.48 7.79 15.38
C MET A 139 11.72 8.32 16.79
N VAL A 140 12.88 8.02 17.38
CA VAL A 140 13.26 8.53 18.70
C VAL A 140 13.46 10.05 18.66
N GLU A 141 14.07 10.56 17.59
CA GLU A 141 14.28 12.00 17.40
C GLU A 141 12.95 12.75 17.24
N ARG A 142 11.99 12.20 16.46
CA ARG A 142 10.68 12.83 16.22
C ARG A 142 9.73 12.76 17.43
N TRP A 143 9.65 11.59 18.06
CA TRP A 143 8.65 11.32 19.09
C TRP A 143 9.17 11.55 20.51
N GLY A 144 10.49 11.60 20.70
CA GLY A 144 11.16 11.69 22.00
C GLY A 144 11.52 10.30 22.55
N ALA A 145 12.42 10.24 23.53
CA ALA A 145 12.87 8.99 24.15
C ALA A 145 11.95 8.55 25.30
N GLY A 146 11.83 7.23 25.51
CA GLY A 146 11.18 6.64 26.69
C GLY A 146 9.73 6.20 26.51
N LEU A 147 9.20 6.17 25.29
CA LEU A 147 7.87 5.62 25.00
C LEU A 147 7.91 4.09 24.82
N ARG A 148 6.76 3.41 24.96
CA ARG A 148 6.68 1.97 24.67
C ARG A 148 6.76 1.73 23.16
N LYS A 149 7.19 0.54 22.76
CA LYS A 149 7.27 0.14 21.34
C LYS A 149 5.92 0.30 20.62
N GLU A 150 4.84 -0.08 21.31
CA GLU A 150 3.46 0.06 20.85
C GLU A 150 3.09 1.54 20.60
N ASP A 151 3.50 2.44 21.48
CA ASP A 151 3.22 3.87 21.38
C ASP A 151 3.96 4.49 20.19
N TYR A 152 5.24 4.12 19.97
CA TYR A 152 5.98 4.56 18.77
C TYR A 152 5.31 4.10 17.48
N MET A 153 4.84 2.85 17.43
CA MET A 153 4.13 2.33 16.26
C MET A 153 2.82 3.05 16.02
N PHE A 154 2.05 3.32 17.08
CA PHE A 154 0.81 4.08 16.99
C PHE A 154 1.04 5.48 16.42
N LEU A 155 2.03 6.19 16.98
CA LEU A 155 2.37 7.55 16.56
C LEU A 155 2.81 7.60 15.09
N GLU A 156 3.68 6.68 14.69
CA GLU A 156 4.19 6.60 13.33
C GLU A 156 3.09 6.23 12.33
N ASN A 157 2.23 5.28 12.69
CA ASN A 157 1.11 4.87 11.83
C ASN A 157 0.13 6.02 11.63
N LYS A 158 -0.28 6.71 12.71
CA LYS A 158 -1.18 7.86 12.61
C LYS A 158 -0.58 9.02 11.85
N PHE A 159 0.69 9.32 12.08
CA PHE A 159 1.39 10.34 11.31
C PHE A 159 1.42 10.02 9.81
N ASN A 160 1.75 8.78 9.45
CA ASN A 160 1.80 8.35 8.06
C ASN A 160 0.41 8.33 7.40
N GLU A 161 -0.62 7.87 8.11
CA GLU A 161 -2.02 7.90 7.66
C GLU A 161 -2.43 9.33 7.29
N PHE A 162 -2.21 10.30 8.18
CA PHE A 162 -2.52 11.70 7.90
C PHE A 162 -1.63 12.29 6.79
N SER A 163 -0.34 11.99 6.80
CA SER A 163 0.61 12.51 5.81
C SER A 163 0.30 11.99 4.40
N MET A 164 -0.15 10.75 4.26
CA MET A 164 -0.53 10.14 2.99
C MET A 164 -1.89 10.68 2.50
N ALA A 165 -2.88 10.76 3.40
CA ALA A 165 -4.23 11.22 3.03
C ALA A 165 -4.26 12.70 2.60
N TYR A 166 -3.54 13.57 3.31
CA TYR A 166 -3.60 15.02 3.08
C TYR A 166 -2.39 15.58 2.30
N GLN A 167 -1.50 14.71 1.82
CA GLN A 167 -0.30 15.06 1.04
C GLN A 167 0.48 16.28 1.60
N CYS A 168 0.72 16.29 2.92
CA CYS A 168 1.33 17.44 3.59
C CYS A 168 2.76 17.71 3.09
N LYS A 169 2.95 18.86 2.44
CA LYS A 169 4.25 19.27 1.87
C LYS A 169 4.98 20.28 2.75
N ARG A 170 4.25 21.09 3.55
CA ARG A 170 4.86 22.18 4.32
C ARG A 170 5.35 21.70 5.70
N PRO A 171 6.52 22.18 6.19
CA PRO A 171 7.03 21.81 7.51
C PRO A 171 6.08 22.13 8.67
N ALA A 172 5.35 23.25 8.59
CA ALA A 172 4.37 23.64 9.61
C ALA A 172 3.19 22.64 9.70
N GLU A 173 2.74 22.10 8.56
CA GLU A 173 1.68 21.08 8.53
C GLU A 173 2.17 19.78 9.16
N LYS A 174 3.41 19.37 8.89
CA LYS A 174 4.03 18.19 9.51
C LYS A 174 4.11 18.32 11.03
N MET A 175 4.50 19.50 11.53
CA MET A 175 4.53 19.77 12.97
C MET A 175 3.15 19.65 13.61
N LEU A 176 2.10 20.14 12.95
CA LEU A 176 0.72 20.02 13.43
C LEU A 176 0.27 18.55 13.44
N LEU A 177 0.61 17.76 12.41
CA LEU A 177 0.32 16.32 12.37
C LEU A 177 1.01 15.53 13.49
N GLU A 178 2.26 15.87 13.79
CA GLU A 178 2.98 15.27 14.93
C GLU A 178 2.28 15.59 16.26
N GLN A 179 1.82 16.83 16.43
CA GLN A 179 1.06 17.23 17.61
C GLN A 179 -0.29 16.51 17.71
N ILE A 180 -1.03 16.39 16.60
CA ILE A 180 -2.30 15.63 16.54
C ILE A 180 -2.07 14.18 16.96
N SER A 181 -1.04 13.53 16.43
CA SER A 181 -0.70 12.14 16.76
C SER A 181 -0.39 11.94 18.24
N LYS A 182 0.38 12.86 18.85
CA LYS A 182 0.66 12.86 20.30
C LYS A 182 -0.61 13.07 21.14
N CYS A 183 -1.50 13.96 20.73
CA CYS A 183 -2.76 14.19 21.43
C CYS A 183 -3.70 12.98 21.34
N LEU A 184 -3.73 12.27 20.21
CA LEU A 184 -4.50 11.04 20.05
C LEU A 184 -4.03 9.93 21.01
N LEU A 185 -2.70 9.74 21.13
CA LEU A 185 -2.13 8.78 22.07
C LEU A 185 -2.56 9.10 23.51
N LYS A 186 -2.42 10.37 23.93
CA LYS A 186 -2.81 10.82 25.28
C LYS A 186 -4.31 10.69 25.54
N SER A 187 -5.15 10.88 24.51
CA SER A 187 -6.59 10.68 24.60
C SER A 187 -6.92 9.21 24.90
N ASP A 188 -6.25 8.28 24.20
CA ASP A 188 -6.42 6.84 24.43
C ASP A 188 -5.92 6.42 25.83
N GLU A 189 -4.78 6.97 26.28
CA GLU A 189 -4.28 6.76 27.65
C GLU A 189 -5.26 7.27 28.72
N ALA A 190 -5.85 8.46 28.52
CA ALA A 190 -6.85 9.02 29.43
C ALA A 190 -8.10 8.12 29.52
N LEU A 191 -8.54 7.55 28.40
CA LEU A 191 -9.64 6.59 28.35
C LEU A 191 -9.31 5.30 29.13
N ARG A 192 -8.12 4.73 28.93
CA ARG A 192 -7.67 3.52 29.63
C ARG A 192 -7.56 3.72 31.14
N ASN A 193 -7.16 4.92 31.56
CA ASN A 193 -7.03 5.28 32.97
C ASN A 193 -8.35 5.76 33.61
N GLY A 194 -9.43 5.86 32.85
CA GLY A 194 -10.74 6.33 33.33
C GLY A 194 -10.80 7.83 33.64
N ASP A 195 -9.86 8.65 33.12
CA ASP A 195 -9.87 10.10 33.28
C ASP A 195 -10.71 10.78 32.18
N ALA A 196 -12.00 10.94 32.47
CA ALA A 196 -12.93 11.62 31.57
C ALA A 196 -12.55 13.08 31.28
N THR A 197 -11.91 13.77 32.24
CA THR A 197 -11.55 15.19 32.09
C THR A 197 -10.33 15.39 31.21
N GLY A 198 -9.34 14.49 31.32
CA GLY A 198 -8.18 14.44 30.42
C GLY A 198 -8.60 14.14 28.99
N PHE A 199 -9.51 13.19 28.80
CA PHE A 199 -10.04 12.81 27.49
C PHE A 199 -10.74 13.98 26.77
N GLU A 200 -11.64 14.69 27.45
CA GLU A 200 -12.36 15.84 26.88
C GLU A 200 -11.40 16.98 26.49
N LYS A 201 -10.39 17.26 27.34
CA LYS A 201 -9.35 18.25 27.05
C LYS A 201 -8.50 17.86 25.84
N MET A 202 -8.14 16.59 25.71
CA MET A 202 -7.35 16.13 24.56
C MET A 202 -8.18 16.18 23.28
N ASN A 203 -9.45 15.77 23.30
CA ASN A 203 -10.30 15.83 22.11
C ASN A 203 -10.58 17.26 21.64
N THR A 204 -10.81 18.20 22.57
CA THR A 204 -10.95 19.62 22.21
C THR A 204 -9.66 20.19 21.62
N LEU A 205 -8.49 19.76 22.09
CA LEU A 205 -7.19 20.11 21.48
C LEU A 205 -7.03 19.50 20.09
N ILE A 206 -7.39 18.23 19.91
CA ILE A 206 -7.35 17.55 18.61
C ILE A 206 -8.21 18.29 17.59
N SER A 207 -9.44 18.66 17.94
CA SER A 207 -10.32 19.43 17.04
C SER A 207 -9.72 20.78 16.65
N LYS A 208 -9.04 21.48 17.56
CA LYS A 208 -8.36 22.75 17.25
C LYS A 208 -7.20 22.53 16.28
N LEU A 209 -6.31 21.57 16.59
CA LEU A 209 -5.16 21.26 15.75
C LEU A 209 -5.55 20.75 14.36
N MET A 210 -6.61 19.95 14.25
CA MET A 210 -7.16 19.52 12.95
C MET A 210 -7.68 20.70 12.13
N ASN A 211 -8.35 21.68 12.77
CA ASN A 211 -8.77 22.90 12.10
C ASN A 211 -7.58 23.76 11.64
N ASP A 212 -6.56 23.91 12.49
CA ASP A 212 -5.34 24.66 12.17
C ASP A 212 -4.54 24.00 11.03
N ALA A 213 -4.57 22.66 10.97
CA ALA A 213 -3.97 21.87 9.89
C ALA A 213 -4.84 21.83 8.61
N ASN A 214 -6.02 22.45 8.61
CA ASN A 214 -7.03 22.37 7.55
C ASN A 214 -7.47 20.92 7.22
N ILE A 215 -7.39 20.03 8.20
CA ILE A 215 -7.82 18.63 8.15
C ILE A 215 -9.26 18.60 8.64
N LYS A 216 -10.19 18.82 7.73
CA LYS A 216 -11.63 18.75 8.03
C LYS A 216 -12.16 17.40 7.55
N PRO A 217 -13.12 16.78 8.27
CA PRO A 217 -13.99 15.77 7.69
C PRO A 217 -14.66 16.44 6.50
N ILE A 218 -14.15 16.17 5.31
CA ILE A 218 -14.72 16.71 4.09
C ILE A 218 -16.12 16.12 4.01
N GLN A 219 -17.14 16.91 4.29
CA GLN A 219 -18.40 16.72 3.60
C GLN A 219 -18.03 16.82 2.12
N GLU A 220 -18.20 15.75 1.35
CA GLU A 220 -17.78 15.57 -0.05
C GLU A 220 -18.25 16.66 -1.04
N ALA A 221 -18.90 17.72 -0.55
CA ALA A 221 -19.43 18.82 -1.34
C ALA A 221 -18.40 19.87 -1.80
N SER A 222 -17.11 19.83 -1.39
CA SER A 222 -16.14 20.88 -1.80
C SER A 222 -14.83 20.38 -2.45
N LEU A 223 -14.57 19.07 -2.50
CA LEU A 223 -13.38 18.54 -3.17
C LEU A 223 -13.49 18.46 -4.71
N ALA A 224 -14.60 18.90 -5.28
CA ALA A 224 -14.73 19.08 -6.73
C ALA A 224 -13.98 20.32 -7.27
N GLU A 225 -13.42 21.18 -6.41
CA GLU A 225 -13.01 22.53 -6.85
C GLU A 225 -11.50 22.80 -6.99
N ASN A 226 -10.57 21.93 -6.58
CA ASN A 226 -9.16 22.37 -6.53
C ASN A 226 -8.05 21.55 -7.21
N GLU A 227 -8.27 20.33 -7.74
CA GLU A 227 -7.13 19.59 -8.34
C GLU A 227 -7.38 18.83 -9.64
N THR A 228 -8.49 19.08 -10.33
CA THR A 228 -8.55 18.83 -11.78
C THR A 228 -8.95 20.12 -12.46
N ILE A 229 -7.97 20.87 -12.97
CA ILE A 229 -8.25 21.86 -14.02
C ILE A 229 -8.81 21.05 -15.18
N THR A 230 -10.13 20.98 -15.24
CA THR A 230 -10.85 20.35 -16.34
C THR A 230 -10.45 21.06 -17.62
N TRP A 231 -10.41 20.33 -18.73
CA TRP A 231 -10.01 20.90 -20.02
C TRP A 231 -10.76 22.20 -20.35
N GLY A 232 -12.03 22.33 -19.94
CA GLY A 232 -12.82 23.55 -20.07
C GLY A 232 -12.31 24.75 -19.25
N THR A 233 -11.89 24.54 -18.00
CA THR A 233 -11.29 25.64 -17.19
C THR A 233 -9.89 26.02 -17.68
N TRP A 234 -9.18 25.10 -18.35
CA TRP A 234 -7.93 25.42 -19.02
C TRP A 234 -8.15 26.27 -20.29
N ILE A 235 -9.16 25.93 -21.10
CA ILE A 235 -9.56 26.73 -22.27
C ILE A 235 -10.04 28.11 -21.84
N ASP A 236 -10.93 28.20 -20.84
CA ASP A 236 -11.42 29.49 -20.32
C ASP A 236 -10.27 30.37 -19.80
N LYS A 237 -9.26 29.77 -19.15
CA LYS A 237 -8.06 30.50 -18.76
C LYS A 237 -7.21 30.95 -19.97
N ILE A 238 -7.15 30.17 -21.03
CA ILE A 238 -6.44 30.57 -22.26
C ILE A 238 -7.19 31.69 -22.96
N GLU A 239 -8.51 31.60 -23.08
CA GLU A 239 -9.35 32.60 -23.74
C GLU A 239 -9.32 33.95 -23.01
N ASN A 240 -9.36 33.94 -21.68
CA ASN A 240 -9.42 35.17 -20.89
C ASN A 240 -8.03 35.77 -20.57
N TYR A 241 -6.99 34.94 -20.43
CA TYR A 241 -5.68 35.39 -19.92
C TYR A 241 -4.52 35.29 -20.91
N ARG A 242 -4.67 34.63 -22.08
CA ARG A 242 -3.71 34.85 -23.17
C ARG A 242 -4.24 35.94 -24.10
N PRO A 243 -3.42 36.95 -24.43
CA PRO A 243 -3.80 37.85 -25.51
C PRO A 243 -3.88 37.03 -26.78
N ILE A 244 -5.08 36.95 -27.38
CA ILE A 244 -5.22 36.56 -28.78
C ILE A 244 -4.35 37.56 -29.55
N GLY A 245 -3.37 37.07 -30.31
CA GLY A 245 -2.52 37.95 -31.13
C GLY A 245 -3.39 38.83 -32.02
N GLU A 246 -3.01 40.09 -32.24
CA GLU A 246 -3.78 40.95 -33.15
C GLU A 246 -3.93 40.23 -34.50
N PRO A 247 -5.15 40.15 -35.06
CA PRO A 247 -5.35 39.54 -36.37
C PRO A 247 -4.40 40.20 -37.39
N SER A 248 -3.73 39.38 -38.21
CA SER A 248 -2.88 39.91 -39.29
C SER A 248 -3.67 40.92 -40.14
N GLU A 249 -3.00 41.92 -40.69
CA GLU A 249 -3.63 43.11 -41.28
C GLU A 249 -4.70 42.80 -42.34
N GLN A 250 -4.45 41.77 -43.16
CA GLN A 250 -5.38 41.26 -44.17
C GLN A 250 -6.69 40.66 -43.61
N PHE A 251 -6.70 40.23 -42.33
CA PHE A 251 -7.86 39.64 -41.65
C PHE A 251 -8.46 40.57 -40.59
N LYS A 252 -7.98 41.81 -40.48
CA LYS A 252 -8.39 42.75 -39.42
C LYS A 252 -9.77 43.39 -39.70
N ASP A 253 -10.15 43.55 -40.97
CA ASP A 253 -11.46 44.11 -41.39
C ASP A 253 -11.85 43.66 -42.82
N VAL A 254 -11.98 42.35 -43.05
CA VAL A 254 -12.26 41.78 -44.39
C VAL A 254 -13.53 42.36 -45.02
N ASP A 255 -14.60 42.50 -44.23
CA ASP A 255 -15.91 42.98 -44.70
C ASP A 255 -16.07 44.52 -44.60
N LYS A 256 -15.00 45.24 -44.21
CA LYS A 256 -14.98 46.70 -44.02
C LYS A 256 -16.01 47.25 -43.02
N ILE A 257 -16.57 46.41 -42.15
CA ILE A 257 -17.59 46.80 -41.18
C ILE A 257 -17.01 47.78 -40.15
N LYS A 258 -15.79 47.53 -39.68
CA LYS A 258 -15.14 48.43 -38.71
C LYS A 258 -14.88 49.80 -39.35
N THR A 259 -14.43 49.81 -40.60
CA THR A 259 -14.25 51.03 -41.39
C THR A 259 -15.56 51.78 -41.60
N TYR A 260 -16.65 51.08 -41.94
CA TYR A 260 -17.97 51.67 -42.13
C TYR A 260 -18.50 52.33 -40.85
N ILE A 261 -18.46 51.61 -39.71
CA ILE A 261 -18.91 52.13 -38.41
C ILE A 261 -18.04 53.33 -37.99
N ASN A 262 -16.73 53.26 -38.20
CA ASN A 262 -15.83 54.37 -37.89
C ASN A 262 -16.14 55.63 -38.73
N LYS A 263 -16.37 55.47 -40.05
CA LYS A 263 -16.64 56.59 -40.97
C LYS A 263 -18.02 57.20 -40.74
N TRP A 264 -19.06 56.38 -40.70
CA TRP A 264 -20.45 56.86 -40.74
C TRP A 264 -21.09 57.05 -39.38
N PHE A 265 -20.68 56.29 -38.36
CA PHE A 265 -21.25 56.39 -37.02
C PHE A 265 -20.33 57.20 -36.11
N ILE A 266 -19.11 56.72 -35.87
CA ILE A 266 -18.18 57.34 -34.93
C ILE A 266 -17.69 58.69 -35.44
N GLY A 267 -17.43 58.84 -36.74
CA GLY A 267 -17.05 60.12 -37.35
C GLY A 267 -18.09 61.21 -37.12
N GLN A 268 -19.38 60.88 -37.29
CA GLN A 268 -20.47 61.83 -37.04
C GLN A 268 -20.62 62.11 -35.54
N MET A 269 -20.51 61.10 -34.67
CA MET A 269 -20.55 61.32 -33.22
C MET A 269 -19.39 62.19 -32.73
N ARG A 270 -18.17 62.03 -33.27
CA ARG A 270 -17.02 62.87 -32.93
C ARG A 270 -17.24 64.33 -33.32
N LYS A 271 -17.89 64.58 -34.46
CA LYS A 271 -18.30 65.93 -34.88
C LYS A 271 -19.37 66.52 -33.95
N VAL A 272 -20.33 65.71 -33.49
CA VAL A 272 -21.38 66.14 -32.55
C VAL A 272 -20.83 66.50 -31.17
N PHE A 273 -19.75 65.84 -30.74
CA PHE A 273 -19.13 66.06 -29.43
C PHE A 273 -17.87 66.96 -29.46
N ASP A 274 -17.62 67.68 -30.56
CA ASP A 274 -16.44 68.56 -30.75
C ASP A 274 -15.07 67.86 -30.50
N LEU A 275 -15.02 66.54 -30.70
CA LEU A 275 -13.82 65.70 -30.57
C LEU A 275 -13.17 65.44 -31.94
N ALA A 276 -13.48 66.26 -32.94
CA ALA A 276 -12.88 66.17 -34.26
C ALA A 276 -11.43 66.65 -34.21
N SER A 277 -10.48 65.72 -34.13
CA SER A 277 -9.08 65.98 -34.50
C SER A 277 -9.00 66.18 -36.02
N GLU A 278 -8.35 67.25 -36.48
CA GLU A 278 -8.21 67.62 -37.91
C GLU A 278 -7.49 66.55 -38.77
N ASP A 279 -6.93 65.51 -38.18
CA ASP A 279 -6.27 64.40 -38.90
C ASP A 279 -7.09 63.11 -38.84
N ASN A 280 -8.10 63.00 -39.70
CA ASN A 280 -8.77 61.73 -39.97
C ASN A 280 -8.25 61.17 -41.32
N PRO A 281 -7.34 60.19 -41.34
CA PRO A 281 -6.70 59.69 -42.57
C PRO A 281 -7.63 58.94 -43.54
N ASN A 282 -8.96 58.96 -43.31
CA ASN A 282 -9.98 58.37 -44.17
C ASN A 282 -10.88 59.41 -44.85
N ASP A 283 -10.58 60.71 -44.71
CA ASP A 283 -11.27 61.78 -45.44
C ASP A 283 -10.60 62.10 -46.80
N ASP A 284 -9.41 61.54 -47.11
CA ASP A 284 -8.69 61.75 -48.38
C ASP A 284 -8.71 60.55 -49.34
N GLN A 285 -9.82 59.80 -49.37
CA GLN A 285 -10.07 58.81 -50.43
C GLN A 285 -11.52 58.89 -50.89
N ASP A 286 -11.75 59.74 -51.89
CA ASP A 286 -12.80 59.56 -52.90
C ASP A 286 -12.45 58.37 -53.80
#